data_AF-A0A924PNA9-F1
#
_entry.id   AF-A0A924PNA9-F1
#
_cell.length_a   1.000
_cell.length_b   1.000
_cell.length_c   1.000
_cell.angle_alpha   90.00
_cell.angle_beta   90.00
_cell.angle_gamma   90.00
#
_symmetry.space_group_name_H-M   'P 1'
#
loop_
_entity.id
_entity.type
_entity.pdbx_description
1 polymer ?
#
loop_
_entity_poly.entity_id
_entity_poly.type
_entity_poly.pdbx_seq_one_letter_code
_entity_poly.pdbx_strand_id
1 'polypeptide(L)'
;MKLHFEPNLDYQLQAIEAVCDLLRGQESCRTEFTVTMRLPEAQGSQQLTLGMAETDLGVGNRLTLLDDQLLQNLRDVQLRGGLEPSGVLASGDFTVEMETGTCKTYVYLRTIFELHRRYGFTKFVIVVPSVAIKEGVYKSLQITEEHFKGIYAGVPVDFFLYDSGKLGQVRNFATSSTIQVMVVTVGAINKKDVNNLYKDSEKTGGEKPIELIKATRPIVIVDEPQSVDGGLTGAGKTALDAMNPLCTLRYSATHANKHHMVFRLDALDAYERKLVKQIEVAAATIEDAHNKAFVRLVSVSNKRGAISAKVELDVKTATGVKRQELPVSDGDDLQQTTKRAIYADFRVGEINTAKGEEFVELRYPGGEVFLAVGQAYGDVDALAVQREMIRRTIREHLEKEKVLRPKGIKVLSLFFIDAVERYRQYDKDGNPVKGDYARIFEEEYRRAAKLPAYQSLFVEIDLASAAEAVHNGYFSIDKKGGWSDTAETNAGGRDNAERAYNLIMKEKEKLLAFETPLKFIFSH
;
A
#
# COMPACT_ATOMS: atom_id res chain seq x y z
N MET A 1 -12.58 -18.79 10.86
CA MET A 1 -12.01 -17.89 11.89
C MET A 1 -12.76 -16.56 11.85
N LYS A 2 -13.15 -15.99 13.01
CA LYS A 2 -13.77 -14.65 13.11
C LYS A 2 -12.78 -13.71 13.78
N LEU A 3 -12.61 -12.50 13.26
CA LEU A 3 -11.73 -11.51 13.87
C LEU A 3 -12.38 -10.96 15.14
N HIS A 4 -11.57 -10.84 16.20
CA HIS A 4 -11.95 -10.19 17.44
C HIS A 4 -11.39 -8.77 17.44
N PHE A 5 -12.25 -7.77 17.68
CA PHE A 5 -11.86 -6.37 17.74
C PHE A 5 -11.83 -5.92 19.20
N GLU A 6 -10.73 -5.31 19.62
CA GLU A 6 -10.60 -4.76 20.96
C GLU A 6 -11.14 -3.32 21.01
N PRO A 7 -12.25 -3.06 21.71
CA PRO A 7 -12.89 -1.75 21.68
C PRO A 7 -12.27 -0.72 22.63
N ASN A 8 -11.34 -1.12 23.51
CA ASN A 8 -10.92 -0.26 24.62
C ASN A 8 -9.43 0.06 24.62
N LEU A 9 -8.78 0.00 23.45
CA LEU A 9 -7.40 0.43 23.29
C LEU A 9 -7.30 1.94 23.53
N ASP A 10 -6.55 2.32 24.55
CA ASP A 10 -6.51 3.68 25.09
C ASP A 10 -6.05 4.71 24.05
N TYR A 11 -5.02 4.41 23.27
CA TYR A 11 -4.50 5.31 22.23
C TYR A 11 -5.50 5.50 21.08
N GLN A 12 -6.32 4.48 20.78
CA GLN A 12 -7.38 4.60 19.78
C GLN A 12 -8.50 5.50 20.30
N LEU A 13 -8.91 5.30 21.56
CA LEU A 13 -9.91 6.16 22.20
C LEU A 13 -9.42 7.61 22.28
N GLN A 14 -8.17 7.85 22.66
CA GLN A 14 -7.59 9.21 22.71
C GLN A 14 -7.63 9.90 21.35
N ALA A 15 -7.29 9.20 20.25
CA ALA A 15 -7.38 9.75 18.91
C ALA A 15 -8.83 10.10 18.51
N ILE A 16 -9.79 9.22 18.84
CA ILE A 16 -11.21 9.44 18.57
C ILE A 16 -11.75 10.62 19.39
N GLU A 17 -11.43 10.69 20.68
CA GLU A 17 -11.80 11.78 21.57
C GLU A 17 -11.22 13.12 21.11
N ALA A 18 -9.95 13.14 20.70
CA ALA A 18 -9.30 14.33 20.19
C ALA A 18 -10.06 14.93 18.99
N VAL A 19 -10.52 14.08 18.06
CA VAL A 19 -11.34 14.53 16.93
C VAL A 19 -12.74 14.97 17.36
N CYS A 20 -13.40 14.20 18.22
CA CYS A 20 -14.76 14.52 18.66
C CYS A 20 -14.80 15.83 19.47
N ASP A 21 -13.78 16.09 20.28
CA ASP A 21 -13.69 17.28 21.12
C ASP A 21 -13.46 18.57 20.33
N LEU A 22 -12.97 18.50 19.08
CA LEU A 22 -12.94 19.68 18.18
C LEU A 22 -14.32 20.30 18.03
N LEU A 23 -15.35 19.45 17.97
CA LEU A 23 -16.73 19.86 17.74
C LEU A 23 -17.53 19.97 19.04
N ARG A 24 -16.84 20.04 20.20
CA ARG A 24 -17.51 20.20 21.49
C ARG A 24 -18.34 21.49 21.51
N GLY A 25 -19.57 21.38 22.01
CA GLY A 25 -20.54 22.48 21.98
C GLY A 25 -21.40 22.53 20.71
N GLN A 26 -21.15 21.65 19.73
CA GLN A 26 -22.09 21.42 18.64
C GLN A 26 -23.38 20.80 19.20
N GLU A 27 -24.51 21.44 18.92
CA GLU A 27 -25.81 20.93 19.32
C GLU A 27 -26.19 19.73 18.44
N SER A 28 -26.53 18.61 19.07
CA SER A 28 -27.21 17.49 18.43
C SER A 28 -28.71 17.72 18.57
N CYS A 29 -29.42 17.67 17.45
CA CYS A 29 -30.87 17.78 17.49
C CYS A 29 -31.48 16.55 16.82
N ARG A 30 -31.61 15.51 17.64
CA ARG A 30 -32.53 14.40 17.39
C ARG A 30 -33.59 14.44 18.48
N THR A 31 -34.77 14.97 18.15
CA THR A 31 -35.98 14.72 18.94
C THR A 31 -36.59 13.41 18.46
N GLU A 32 -36.76 12.43 19.36
CA GLU A 32 -37.33 11.10 19.04
C GLU A 32 -38.83 11.13 18.67
N PHE A 33 -39.45 12.30 18.54
CA PHE A 33 -40.79 12.45 17.98
C PHE A 33 -40.95 13.84 17.37
N THR A 34 -40.62 14.00 16.09
CA THR A 34 -41.00 15.19 15.30
C THR A 34 -42.01 14.76 14.25
N VAL A 35 -43.28 15.07 14.49
CA VAL A 35 -44.31 14.99 13.45
C VAL A 35 -44.06 16.13 12.47
N THR A 36 -43.52 15.83 11.29
CA THR A 36 -43.45 16.77 10.18
C THR A 36 -44.87 16.97 9.62
N MET A 37 -45.64 17.84 10.27
CA MET A 37 -46.89 18.33 9.69
C MET A 37 -46.52 19.27 8.54
N ARG A 38 -46.74 18.83 7.29
CA ARG A 38 -46.78 19.75 6.14
C ARG A 38 -47.99 20.65 6.33
N LEU A 39 -47.79 21.87 6.80
CA LEU A 39 -48.78 22.92 6.65
C LEU A 39 -48.75 23.40 5.19
N PRO A 40 -49.92 23.70 4.59
CA PRO A 40 -49.98 24.17 3.20
C PRO A 40 -49.21 25.48 3.04
N GLU A 41 -48.45 25.53 1.95
CA GLU A 41 -47.66 26.63 1.40
C GLU A 41 -47.99 28.03 1.94
N ALA A 42 -47.14 28.54 2.83
CA ALA A 42 -46.94 29.97 3.03
C ALA A 42 -45.52 30.32 2.56
N GLN A 43 -45.46 31.10 1.48
CA GLN A 43 -44.25 31.54 0.80
C GLN A 43 -43.19 32.05 1.79
N GLY A 44 -42.00 31.43 1.76
CA GLY A 44 -40.77 32.03 2.30
C GLY A 44 -40.27 31.53 3.67
N SER A 45 -40.84 30.49 4.27
CA SER A 45 -40.29 29.90 5.50
C SER A 45 -39.55 28.59 5.21
N GLN A 46 -38.21 28.65 5.13
CA GLN A 46 -37.37 27.46 5.19
C GLN A 46 -37.58 26.81 6.56
N GLN A 47 -38.24 25.65 6.58
CA GLN A 47 -38.53 24.90 7.80
C GLN A 47 -37.20 24.35 8.36
N LEU A 48 -36.72 24.98 9.44
CA LEU A 48 -35.45 24.66 10.09
C LEU A 48 -35.58 23.37 10.93
N THR A 49 -35.27 22.23 10.33
CA THR A 49 -34.92 21.02 11.09
C THR A 49 -33.59 21.30 11.82
N LEU A 50 -33.61 21.34 13.15
CA LEU A 50 -32.38 21.53 13.92
C LEU A 50 -31.53 20.26 13.79
N GLY A 51 -30.24 20.41 13.47
CA GLY A 51 -29.27 19.31 13.30
C GLY A 51 -29.09 18.77 11.87
N MET A 52 -30.03 19.03 10.96
CA MET A 52 -29.99 18.63 9.55
C MET A 52 -30.46 19.78 8.66
N ALA A 53 -29.65 20.20 7.69
CA ALA A 53 -30.12 21.14 6.67
C ALA A 53 -30.91 20.35 5.61
N GLU A 54 -32.24 20.44 5.62
CA GLU A 54 -33.06 19.97 4.51
C GLU A 54 -33.06 21.04 3.42
N THR A 55 -32.51 20.67 2.27
CA THR A 55 -32.58 21.45 1.03
C THR A 55 -33.42 20.69 0.01
N ASP A 56 -33.84 21.35 -1.07
CA ASP A 56 -34.49 20.67 -2.21
C ASP A 56 -33.64 19.52 -2.78
N LEU A 57 -32.33 19.52 -2.51
CA LEU A 57 -31.34 18.53 -2.95
C LEU A 57 -31.09 17.37 -1.96
N GLY A 58 -31.51 17.49 -0.69
CA GLY A 58 -31.33 16.43 0.31
C GLY A 58 -31.03 16.90 1.74
N VAL A 59 -30.57 15.95 2.55
CA VAL A 59 -30.27 16.08 3.99
C VAL A 59 -28.76 16.24 4.19
N GLY A 60 -28.32 17.35 4.78
CA GLY A 60 -26.90 17.63 5.02
C GLY A 60 -26.49 17.76 6.48
N ASN A 61 -25.20 17.56 6.75
CA ASN A 61 -24.58 17.92 8.02
C ASN A 61 -24.58 19.44 8.19
N ARG A 62 -24.66 19.90 9.45
CA ARG A 62 -24.60 21.33 9.78
C ARG A 62 -23.66 21.57 10.96
N LEU A 63 -22.78 22.54 10.81
CA LEU A 63 -21.94 23.06 11.89
C LEU A 63 -22.53 24.39 12.37
N THR A 64 -22.79 24.52 13.67
CA THR A 64 -23.29 25.75 14.31
C THR A 64 -22.22 26.48 15.11
N LEU A 65 -21.10 25.82 15.38
CA LEU A 65 -19.94 26.41 16.04
C LEU A 65 -19.34 27.55 15.20
N LEU A 66 -18.96 28.63 15.88
CA LEU A 66 -18.17 29.71 15.30
C LEU A 66 -16.69 29.33 15.23
N ASP A 67 -15.96 29.95 14.32
CA ASP A 67 -14.52 29.69 14.12
C ASP A 67 -13.71 29.90 15.40
N ASP A 68 -14.05 30.92 16.22
CA ASP A 68 -13.39 31.16 17.52
C ASP A 68 -13.64 30.04 18.54
N GLN A 69 -14.85 29.46 18.53
CA GLN A 69 -15.17 28.31 19.40
C GLN A 69 -14.42 27.06 18.95
N LEU A 70 -14.37 26.83 17.63
CA LEU A 70 -13.64 25.70 17.05
C LEU A 70 -12.13 25.83 17.29
N LEU A 71 -11.58 27.05 17.20
CA LEU A 71 -10.19 27.34 17.53
C LEU A 71 -9.90 27.13 19.02
N GLN A 72 -10.81 27.52 19.91
CA GLN A 72 -10.64 27.26 21.34
C GLN A 72 -10.64 25.76 21.63
N ASN A 73 -11.59 25.01 21.05
CA ASN A 73 -11.62 23.55 21.19
C ASN A 73 -10.34 22.90 20.66
N LEU A 74 -9.83 23.35 19.50
CA LEU A 74 -8.57 22.88 18.93
C LEU A 74 -7.40 23.09 19.88
N ARG A 75 -7.29 24.27 20.48
CA ARG A 75 -6.23 24.58 21.46
C ARG A 75 -6.34 23.71 22.70
N ASP A 76 -7.54 23.50 23.22
CA ASP A 76 -7.76 22.64 24.39
C ASP A 76 -7.35 21.19 24.11
N VAL A 77 -7.69 20.68 22.91
CA VAL A 77 -7.27 19.34 22.44
C VAL A 77 -5.75 19.26 22.32
N GLN A 78 -5.12 20.26 21.71
CA GLN A 78 -3.67 20.32 21.52
C GLN A 78 -2.92 20.37 22.84
N LEU A 79 -3.32 21.25 23.76
CA LEU A 79 -2.72 21.36 25.10
C LEU A 79 -2.81 20.04 25.87
N ARG A 80 -3.99 19.40 25.86
CA ARG A 80 -4.18 18.11 26.52
C ARG A 80 -3.33 16.99 25.88
N GLY A 81 -3.12 17.05 24.57
CA GLY A 81 -2.29 16.11 23.81
C GLY A 81 -0.79 16.42 23.81
N GLY A 82 -0.34 17.48 24.49
CA GLY A 82 1.06 17.91 24.47
C GLY A 82 1.53 18.44 23.11
N LEU A 83 0.60 18.94 22.29
CA LEU A 83 0.86 19.54 20.98
C LEU A 83 0.96 21.06 21.09
N GLU A 84 1.68 21.68 20.16
CA GLU A 84 1.76 23.14 20.06
C GLU A 84 0.38 23.75 19.71
N PRO A 85 -0.15 24.69 20.52
CA PRO A 85 -1.46 25.28 20.25
C PRO A 85 -1.47 26.15 19.00
N SER A 86 -2.49 25.98 18.14
CA SER A 86 -2.67 26.77 16.93
C SER A 86 -3.01 28.24 17.25
N GLY A 87 -2.31 29.17 16.59
CA GLY A 87 -2.57 30.61 16.71
C GLY A 87 -3.85 31.06 16.02
N VAL A 88 -4.20 30.46 14.87
CA VAL A 88 -5.36 30.81 14.05
C VAL A 88 -5.95 29.55 13.39
N LEU A 89 -7.26 29.56 13.14
CA LEU A 89 -7.93 28.52 12.36
C LEU A 89 -7.77 28.81 10.86
N ALA A 90 -6.64 28.40 10.29
CA ALA A 90 -6.31 28.68 8.88
C ALA A 90 -7.17 27.93 7.85
N SER A 91 -7.75 26.78 8.22
CA SER A 91 -8.62 25.97 7.38
C SER A 91 -9.41 24.98 8.25
N GLY A 92 -10.40 24.31 7.66
CA GLY A 92 -11.11 23.18 8.27
C GLY A 92 -10.40 21.83 8.11
N ASP A 93 -9.09 21.82 7.86
CA ASP A 93 -8.28 20.59 7.76
C ASP A 93 -7.63 20.26 9.10
N PHE A 94 -7.94 19.08 9.63
CA PHE A 94 -7.41 18.56 10.88
C PHE A 94 -6.58 17.29 10.63
N THR A 95 -5.44 17.21 11.29
CA THR A 95 -4.44 16.16 11.10
C THR A 95 -4.41 15.22 12.31
N VAL A 96 -4.56 13.92 12.04
CA VAL A 96 -4.39 12.83 13.01
C VAL A 96 -3.16 12.02 12.57
N GLU A 97 -2.09 12.11 13.34
CA GLU A 97 -0.84 11.38 13.10
C GLU A 97 -0.86 10.09 13.92
N MET A 98 -0.77 8.95 13.22
CA MET A 98 -0.82 7.62 13.83
C MET A 98 0.09 6.66 13.07
N GLU A 99 1.02 6.03 13.78
CA GLU A 99 1.96 5.09 13.18
C GLU A 99 1.26 3.92 12.46
N THR A 100 1.91 3.38 11.43
CA THR A 100 1.49 2.19 10.72
C THR A 100 1.39 0.99 11.66
N GLY A 101 0.34 0.17 11.51
CA GLY A 101 0.08 -0.96 12.40
C GLY A 101 -0.69 -0.62 13.67
N THR A 102 -1.00 0.66 13.95
CA THR A 102 -1.83 1.06 15.10
C THR A 102 -3.35 1.11 14.80
N CYS A 103 -3.78 0.56 13.65
CA CYS A 103 -5.18 0.47 13.21
C CYS A 103 -5.88 1.82 12.95
N LYS A 104 -5.21 2.75 12.25
CA LYS A 104 -5.80 4.00 11.73
C LYS A 104 -7.22 3.86 11.15
N THR A 105 -7.43 2.83 10.32
CA THR A 105 -8.74 2.53 9.72
C THR A 105 -9.83 2.30 10.75
N TYR A 106 -9.55 1.54 11.81
CA TYR A 106 -10.52 1.30 12.87
C TYR A 106 -10.88 2.61 13.59
N VAL A 107 -9.87 3.44 13.85
CA VAL A 107 -10.03 4.75 14.52
C VAL A 107 -10.98 5.63 13.73
N TYR A 108 -10.71 5.93 12.45
CA TYR A 108 -11.59 6.83 11.71
C TYR A 108 -12.98 6.24 11.45
N LEU A 109 -13.11 4.92 11.29
CA LEU A 109 -14.42 4.28 11.15
C LEU A 109 -15.23 4.43 12.43
N ARG A 110 -14.60 4.25 13.59
CA ARG A 110 -15.27 4.46 14.88
C ARG A 110 -15.57 5.94 15.13
N THR A 111 -14.70 6.84 14.71
CA THR A 111 -14.93 8.30 14.77
C THR A 111 -16.22 8.69 14.06
N ILE A 112 -16.58 8.05 12.94
CA ILE A 112 -17.87 8.28 12.26
C ILE A 112 -19.05 8.02 13.21
N PHE A 113 -19.05 6.88 13.92
CA PHE A 113 -20.11 6.54 14.87
C PHE A 113 -20.12 7.45 16.09
N GLU A 114 -18.94 7.84 16.61
CA GLU A 114 -18.86 8.79 17.74
C GLU A 114 -19.37 10.18 17.37
N LEU A 115 -19.02 10.69 16.19
CA LEU A 115 -19.51 11.96 15.67
C LEU A 115 -21.03 11.92 15.45
N HIS A 116 -21.56 10.80 14.97
CA HIS A 116 -23.00 10.59 14.88
C HIS A 116 -23.65 10.59 16.27
N ARG A 117 -23.11 9.82 17.22
CA ARG A 117 -23.65 9.67 18.57
C ARG A 117 -23.68 10.99 19.34
N ARG A 118 -22.65 11.82 19.21
CA ARG A 118 -22.51 13.08 19.94
C ARG A 118 -23.22 14.24 19.28
N TYR A 119 -23.18 14.32 17.95
CA TYR A 119 -23.55 15.52 17.21
C TYR A 119 -24.58 15.28 16.11
N GLY A 120 -24.94 14.03 15.82
CA GLY A 120 -25.97 13.68 14.83
C GLY A 120 -25.51 13.71 13.38
N PHE A 121 -24.21 13.84 13.10
CA PHE A 121 -23.68 13.83 11.73
C PHE A 121 -23.96 12.51 11.02
N THR A 122 -24.28 12.57 9.73
CA THR A 122 -24.70 11.40 8.94
C THR A 122 -23.96 11.26 7.62
N LYS A 123 -23.31 12.31 7.12
CA LYS A 123 -22.72 12.32 5.77
C LYS A 123 -21.20 12.28 5.84
N PHE A 124 -20.62 11.17 5.41
CA PHE A 124 -19.18 10.93 5.48
C PHE A 124 -18.63 10.45 4.15
N VAL A 125 -17.48 10.98 3.74
CA VAL A 125 -16.77 10.57 2.53
C VAL A 125 -15.36 10.16 2.91
N ILE A 126 -14.97 8.92 2.61
CA ILE A 126 -13.61 8.41 2.80
C ILE A 126 -12.88 8.46 1.46
N VAL A 127 -11.82 9.26 1.38
CA VAL A 127 -10.99 9.43 0.19
C VAL A 127 -9.67 8.69 0.39
N VAL A 128 -9.33 7.82 -0.56
CA VAL A 128 -8.13 6.96 -0.52
C VAL A 128 -7.29 7.14 -1.79
N PRO A 129 -5.98 6.85 -1.76
CA PRO A 129 -5.11 7.14 -2.89
C PRO A 129 -5.18 6.06 -3.99
N SER A 130 -5.44 4.79 -3.64
CA SER A 130 -5.43 3.66 -4.59
C SER A 130 -6.65 2.78 -4.48
N VAL A 131 -6.87 1.96 -5.52
CA VAL A 131 -7.95 0.96 -5.54
C VAL A 131 -7.72 -0.13 -4.49
N ALA A 132 -6.45 -0.50 -4.24
CA ALA A 132 -6.11 -1.48 -3.21
C ALA A 132 -6.56 -1.03 -1.81
N ILE A 133 -6.29 0.24 -1.46
CA ILE A 133 -6.70 0.80 -0.17
C ILE A 133 -8.23 0.93 -0.12
N LYS A 134 -8.88 1.33 -1.23
CA LYS A 134 -10.35 1.39 -1.35
C LYS A 134 -11.01 0.05 -0.99
N GLU A 135 -10.54 -1.05 -1.57
CA GLU A 135 -11.06 -2.39 -1.27
C GLU A 135 -10.76 -2.82 0.19
N GLY A 136 -9.56 -2.49 0.70
CA GLY A 136 -9.19 -2.75 2.09
C GLY A 136 -10.10 -2.04 3.10
N VAL A 137 -10.44 -0.78 2.84
CA VAL A 137 -11.36 0.01 3.67
C VAL A 137 -12.79 -0.54 3.58
N TYR A 138 -13.26 -0.88 2.38
CA TYR A 138 -14.58 -1.46 2.18
C TYR A 138 -14.74 -2.81 2.91
N LYS A 139 -13.73 -3.69 2.81
CA LYS A 139 -13.68 -4.92 3.60
C LYS A 139 -13.65 -4.63 5.10
N SER A 140 -12.93 -3.59 5.54
CA SER A 140 -12.88 -3.17 6.95
C SER A 140 -14.25 -2.73 7.48
N LEU A 141 -15.02 -1.97 6.69
CA LEU A 141 -16.42 -1.63 7.01
C LEU A 141 -17.29 -2.89 7.19
N GLN A 142 -17.18 -3.87 6.27
CA GLN A 142 -17.94 -5.12 6.36
C GLN A 142 -17.60 -5.95 7.60
N ILE A 143 -16.31 -6.15 7.89
CA ILE A 143 -15.89 -7.01 9.03
C ILE A 143 -16.16 -6.36 10.39
N THR A 144 -16.21 -5.03 10.45
CA THR A 144 -16.47 -4.28 11.69
C THR A 144 -17.96 -4.01 11.92
N GLU A 145 -18.83 -4.33 10.96
CA GLU A 145 -20.26 -4.02 11.02
C GLU A 145 -20.93 -4.59 12.28
N GLU A 146 -20.74 -5.89 12.55
CA GLU A 146 -21.31 -6.54 13.74
C GLU A 146 -20.73 -5.96 15.05
N HIS A 147 -19.44 -5.64 15.03
CA HIS A 147 -18.75 -5.04 16.18
C HIS A 147 -19.31 -3.66 16.52
N PHE A 148 -19.45 -2.78 15.52
CA PHE A 148 -20.02 -1.45 15.73
C PHE A 148 -21.52 -1.49 16.04
N LYS A 149 -22.29 -2.43 15.47
CA LYS A 149 -23.68 -2.67 15.87
C LYS A 149 -23.79 -2.99 17.36
N GLY A 150 -22.84 -3.78 17.91
CA GLY A 150 -22.78 -4.07 19.35
C GLY A 150 -22.47 -2.84 20.21
N ILE A 151 -21.52 -2.00 19.79
CA ILE A 151 -21.10 -0.81 20.57
C ILE A 151 -22.15 0.31 20.50
N TYR A 152 -22.78 0.51 19.35
CA TYR A 152 -23.66 1.64 19.05
C TYR A 152 -25.12 1.22 18.92
N ALA A 153 -25.57 0.22 19.68
CA ALA A 153 -26.98 -0.19 19.80
C ALA A 153 -27.72 -0.38 18.45
N GLY A 154 -27.02 -0.93 17.44
CA GLY A 154 -27.61 -1.21 16.13
C GLY A 154 -27.90 0.01 15.26
N VAL A 155 -27.27 1.16 15.50
CA VAL A 155 -27.41 2.36 14.65
C VAL A 155 -27.27 2.00 13.16
N PRO A 156 -28.25 2.38 12.31
CA PRO A 156 -28.23 2.03 10.90
C PRO A 156 -27.14 2.83 10.16
N VAL A 157 -26.32 2.09 9.43
CA VAL A 157 -25.26 2.62 8.58
C VAL A 157 -25.32 1.94 7.21
N ASP A 158 -25.28 2.74 6.16
CA ASP A 158 -25.08 2.24 4.80
C ASP A 158 -23.75 2.77 4.27
N PHE A 159 -23.03 1.91 3.57
CA PHE A 159 -21.75 2.26 2.98
C PHE A 159 -21.61 1.66 1.58
N PHE A 160 -20.95 2.39 0.69
CA PHE A 160 -20.77 1.98 -0.70
C PHE A 160 -19.47 2.50 -1.30
N LEU A 161 -18.98 1.79 -2.32
CA LEU A 161 -17.89 2.25 -3.17
C LEU A 161 -18.46 3.14 -4.26
N TYR A 162 -17.89 4.34 -4.44
CA TYR A 162 -18.27 5.21 -5.54
C TYR A 162 -17.91 4.56 -6.89
N ASP A 163 -18.92 4.44 -7.76
CA ASP A 163 -18.82 3.91 -9.11
C ASP A 163 -19.54 4.88 -10.05
N SER A 164 -18.81 5.39 -11.05
CA SER A 164 -19.33 6.36 -12.03
C SER A 164 -20.45 5.79 -12.92
N GLY A 165 -20.65 4.46 -12.94
CA GLY A 165 -21.77 3.77 -13.58
C GLY A 165 -23.04 3.68 -12.71
N LYS A 166 -22.91 3.84 -11.38
CA LYS A 166 -23.98 3.61 -10.38
C LYS A 166 -24.35 4.86 -9.58
N LEU A 167 -24.56 5.97 -10.29
CA LEU A 167 -24.85 7.28 -9.68
C LEU A 167 -26.11 7.34 -8.80
N GLY A 168 -27.04 6.39 -8.90
CA GLY A 168 -28.21 6.32 -8.01
C GLY A 168 -27.84 6.19 -6.53
N GLN A 169 -26.68 5.59 -6.22
CA GLN A 169 -26.17 5.52 -4.84
C GLN A 169 -25.81 6.89 -4.27
N VAL A 170 -25.33 7.82 -5.11
CA VAL A 170 -25.02 9.21 -4.70
C VAL A 170 -26.30 9.97 -4.35
N ARG A 171 -27.40 9.69 -5.05
CA ARG A 171 -28.70 10.27 -4.69
C ARG A 171 -29.18 9.76 -3.34
N ASN A 172 -29.10 8.45 -3.10
CA ASN A 172 -29.45 7.87 -1.80
C ASN A 172 -28.55 8.40 -0.67
N PHE A 173 -27.26 8.58 -0.95
CA PHE A 173 -26.32 9.24 -0.04
C PHE A 173 -26.82 10.63 0.37
N ALA A 174 -27.31 11.44 -0.58
CA ALA A 174 -27.79 12.78 -0.30
C ALA A 174 -29.14 12.83 0.44
N THR A 175 -30.06 11.90 0.18
CA THR A 175 -31.44 11.97 0.70
C THR A 175 -31.68 11.17 1.98
N SER A 176 -30.86 10.16 2.29
CA SER A 176 -31.05 9.32 3.48
C SER A 176 -30.86 10.10 4.79
N SER A 177 -31.55 9.70 5.87
CA SER A 177 -31.35 10.27 7.22
C SER A 177 -30.48 9.39 8.14
N THR A 178 -30.03 8.24 7.65
CA THR A 178 -29.12 7.32 8.36
C THR A 178 -27.66 7.70 8.10
N ILE A 179 -26.72 7.07 8.80
CA ILE A 179 -25.29 7.26 8.52
C ILE A 179 -25.00 6.71 7.12
N GLN A 180 -24.42 7.55 6.26
CA GLN A 180 -24.02 7.23 4.91
C GLN A 180 -22.51 7.43 4.77
N VAL A 181 -21.80 6.37 4.38
CA VAL A 181 -20.35 6.38 4.17
C VAL A 181 -20.03 6.06 2.72
N MET A 182 -19.57 7.06 1.97
CA MET A 182 -19.09 6.88 0.60
C MET A 182 -17.57 6.68 0.59
N VAL A 183 -17.07 5.60 0.00
CA VAL A 183 -15.63 5.37 -0.18
C VAL A 183 -15.24 5.63 -1.64
N VAL A 184 -14.24 6.48 -1.86
CA VAL A 184 -13.85 6.93 -3.21
C VAL A 184 -12.33 7.08 -3.35
N THR A 185 -11.82 6.79 -4.55
CA THR A 185 -10.40 7.07 -4.86
C THR A 185 -10.19 8.49 -5.35
N VAL A 186 -9.02 9.07 -5.09
CA VAL A 186 -8.64 10.38 -5.65
C VAL A 186 -8.72 10.40 -7.19
N GLY A 187 -8.30 9.31 -7.85
CA GLY A 187 -8.36 9.19 -9.30
C GLY A 187 -9.79 9.20 -9.87
N ALA A 188 -10.77 8.77 -9.07
CA ALA A 188 -12.18 8.77 -9.44
C ALA A 188 -12.87 10.12 -9.24
N ILE A 189 -12.23 11.12 -8.63
CA ILE A 189 -12.79 12.47 -8.44
C ILE A 189 -12.00 13.56 -9.19
N ASN A 190 -10.71 13.38 -9.46
CA ASN A 190 -9.87 14.44 -10.02
C ASN A 190 -10.12 14.81 -11.49
N LYS A 191 -10.77 13.96 -12.28
CA LYS A 191 -10.90 14.17 -13.74
C LYS A 191 -12.19 14.88 -14.12
N LYS A 192 -12.29 16.20 -13.86
CA LYS A 192 -13.52 17.00 -14.07
C LYS A 192 -14.18 16.82 -15.45
N ASP A 193 -13.40 16.78 -16.53
CA ASP A 193 -13.93 16.77 -17.90
C ASP A 193 -14.45 15.38 -18.36
N VAL A 194 -13.90 14.31 -17.78
CA VAL A 194 -14.22 12.93 -18.17
C VAL A 194 -15.22 12.31 -17.22
N ASN A 195 -15.18 12.70 -15.95
CA ASN A 195 -15.90 12.05 -14.87
C ASN A 195 -17.39 12.42 -14.86
N ASN A 196 -18.24 11.40 -14.76
CA ASN A 196 -19.68 11.57 -14.66
C ASN A 196 -20.12 12.28 -13.37
N LEU A 197 -19.23 12.41 -12.37
CA LEU A 197 -19.47 13.17 -11.15
C LEU A 197 -19.88 14.63 -11.41
N TYR A 198 -19.36 15.22 -12.49
CA TYR A 198 -19.54 16.64 -12.84
C TYR A 198 -20.53 16.84 -13.99
N LYS A 199 -21.19 15.77 -14.45
CA LYS A 199 -22.14 15.79 -15.56
C LYS A 199 -23.55 15.55 -15.04
N ASP A 200 -24.52 16.13 -15.72
CA ASP A 200 -25.93 15.93 -15.40
C ASP A 200 -26.30 14.46 -15.66
N SER A 201 -27.15 13.89 -14.80
CA SER A 201 -27.58 12.50 -14.97
C SER A 201 -29.04 12.33 -14.56
N GLU A 202 -29.82 11.66 -15.40
CA GLU A 202 -31.19 11.27 -15.06
C GLU A 202 -31.24 10.36 -13.82
N LYS A 203 -30.20 9.55 -13.59
CA LYS A 203 -30.09 8.65 -12.43
C LYS A 203 -30.01 9.40 -11.09
N THR A 204 -29.58 10.66 -11.10
CA THR A 204 -29.56 11.57 -9.95
C THR A 204 -30.74 12.53 -9.93
N GLY A 205 -31.70 12.37 -10.84
CA GLY A 205 -32.86 13.27 -10.96
C GLY A 205 -32.59 14.51 -11.82
N GLY A 206 -31.58 14.47 -12.69
CA GLY A 206 -31.19 15.59 -13.56
C GLY A 206 -30.05 16.43 -13.00
N GLU A 207 -29.75 16.32 -11.69
CA GLU A 207 -28.70 17.07 -11.02
C GLU A 207 -27.31 16.43 -11.19
N LYS A 208 -26.26 17.25 -11.08
CA LYS A 208 -24.88 16.74 -11.06
C LYS A 208 -24.61 16.03 -9.73
N PRO A 209 -24.05 14.81 -9.74
CA PRO A 209 -23.71 14.08 -8.52
C PRO A 209 -22.86 14.90 -7.52
N ILE A 210 -21.94 15.74 -8.01
CA ILE A 210 -21.14 16.62 -7.15
C ILE A 210 -21.99 17.66 -6.39
N GLU A 211 -23.05 18.19 -6.99
CA GLU A 211 -23.91 19.19 -6.34
C GLU A 211 -24.74 18.55 -5.23
N LEU A 212 -25.18 17.30 -5.44
CA LEU A 212 -25.80 16.51 -4.37
C LEU A 212 -24.84 16.30 -3.20
N ILE A 213 -23.58 15.93 -3.47
CA ILE A 213 -22.57 15.75 -2.42
C ILE A 213 -22.30 17.09 -1.71
N LYS A 214 -22.12 18.19 -2.44
CA LYS A 214 -21.91 19.52 -1.85
C LYS A 214 -23.05 19.95 -0.93
N ALA A 215 -24.30 19.70 -1.33
CA ALA A 215 -25.47 20.03 -0.53
C ALA A 215 -25.47 19.29 0.83
N THR A 216 -24.84 18.12 0.90
CA THR A 216 -24.74 17.36 2.15
C THR A 216 -23.72 17.89 3.15
N ARG A 217 -22.81 18.79 2.75
CA ARG A 217 -21.65 19.24 3.55
C ARG A 217 -20.95 18.08 4.29
N PRO A 218 -20.40 17.10 3.57
CA PRO A 218 -19.90 15.88 4.20
C PRO A 218 -18.70 16.16 5.10
N ILE A 219 -18.50 15.32 6.12
CA ILE A 219 -17.20 15.22 6.78
C ILE A 219 -16.32 14.33 5.91
N VAL A 220 -15.21 14.88 5.42
CA VAL A 220 -14.29 14.17 4.53
C VAL A 220 -13.16 13.57 5.35
N ILE A 221 -12.96 12.27 5.25
CA ILE A 221 -11.86 11.53 5.86
C ILE A 221 -10.86 11.20 4.76
N VAL A 222 -9.61 11.62 4.90
CA VAL A 222 -8.55 11.35 3.94
C VAL A 222 -7.56 10.36 4.54
N ASP A 223 -7.43 9.19 3.91
CA ASP A 223 -6.45 8.17 4.25
C ASP A 223 -5.20 8.40 3.40
N GLU A 224 -4.02 8.51 4.03
CA GLU A 224 -2.74 8.83 3.38
C GLU A 224 -2.79 10.11 2.50
N PRO A 225 -3.08 11.29 3.10
CA PRO A 225 -3.22 12.59 2.42
C PRO A 225 -2.07 12.96 1.48
N GLN A 226 -0.82 12.62 1.81
CA GLN A 226 0.35 12.89 0.98
C GLN A 226 0.26 12.26 -0.43
N SER A 227 -0.41 11.11 -0.55
CA SER A 227 -0.66 10.43 -1.83
C SER A 227 -1.96 10.89 -2.50
N VAL A 228 -2.90 11.43 -1.73
CA VAL A 228 -4.19 11.95 -2.22
C VAL A 228 -4.07 13.38 -2.76
N ASP A 229 -3.32 14.25 -2.09
CA ASP A 229 -3.23 15.66 -2.44
C ASP A 229 -2.56 15.87 -3.81
N GLY A 230 -1.64 14.97 -4.21
CA GLY A 230 -1.04 14.95 -5.56
C GLY A 230 0.12 15.92 -5.79
N GLY A 231 0.84 16.30 -4.73
CA GLY A 231 1.98 17.23 -4.81
C GLY A 231 1.60 18.71 -4.94
N LEU A 232 2.58 19.56 -5.28
CA LEU A 232 2.51 21.03 -5.25
C LEU A 232 1.43 21.68 -6.16
N THR A 233 0.86 20.95 -7.13
CA THR A 233 -0.20 21.42 -8.06
C THR A 233 -1.53 20.67 -7.86
N GLY A 234 -1.73 20.12 -6.66
CA GLY A 234 -2.68 19.07 -6.30
C GLY A 234 -4.11 19.18 -6.83
N ALA A 235 -4.38 18.51 -7.96
CA ALA A 235 -5.74 18.27 -8.45
C ALA A 235 -6.61 17.54 -7.41
N GLY A 236 -5.99 16.73 -6.53
CA GLY A 236 -6.63 16.08 -5.39
C GLY A 236 -7.28 17.06 -4.43
N LYS A 237 -6.50 18.05 -3.96
CA LYS A 237 -7.00 19.10 -3.07
C LYS A 237 -8.18 19.85 -3.68
N THR A 238 -8.09 20.19 -4.96
CA THR A 238 -9.17 20.89 -5.68
C THR A 238 -10.46 20.04 -5.74
N ALA A 239 -10.34 18.72 -5.84
CA ALA A 239 -11.48 17.81 -5.81
C ALA A 239 -12.07 17.64 -4.40
N LEU A 240 -11.24 17.67 -3.35
CA LEU A 240 -11.69 17.68 -1.96
C LEU A 240 -12.49 18.96 -1.66
N ASP A 241 -11.94 20.12 -2.02
CA ASP A 241 -12.59 21.43 -1.83
C ASP A 241 -13.90 21.51 -2.64
N ALA A 242 -13.95 20.88 -3.82
CA ALA A 242 -15.15 20.81 -4.63
C ALA A 242 -16.31 20.05 -3.97
N MET A 243 -16.09 19.26 -2.92
CA MET A 243 -17.18 18.61 -2.16
C MET A 243 -17.81 19.53 -1.11
N ASN A 244 -17.27 20.75 -0.91
CA ASN A 244 -17.71 21.68 0.13
C ASN A 244 -17.83 21.00 1.51
N PRO A 245 -16.75 20.38 2.03
CA PRO A 245 -16.81 19.62 3.26
C PRO A 245 -17.16 20.49 4.47
N LEU A 246 -17.79 19.90 5.49
CA LEU A 246 -17.93 20.52 6.80
C LEU A 246 -16.56 20.69 7.46
N CYS A 247 -15.76 19.64 7.44
CA CYS A 247 -14.34 19.63 7.77
C CYS A 247 -13.66 18.43 7.12
N THR A 248 -12.32 18.45 7.09
CA THR A 248 -11.50 17.38 6.54
C THR A 248 -10.64 16.79 7.64
N LEU A 249 -10.75 15.48 7.87
CA LEU A 249 -9.96 14.71 8.85
C LEU A 249 -8.91 13.88 8.10
N ARG A 250 -7.63 14.20 8.30
CA ARG A 250 -6.51 13.62 7.56
C ARG A 250 -5.75 12.63 8.44
N TYR A 251 -5.77 11.35 8.09
CA TYR A 251 -5.10 10.28 8.84
C TYR A 251 -3.87 9.78 8.08
N SER A 252 -2.70 9.81 8.73
CA SER A 252 -1.45 9.24 8.20
C SER A 252 -0.48 8.92 9.31
N ALA A 253 0.51 8.06 9.03
CA ALA A 253 1.74 8.01 9.82
C ALA A 253 2.69 9.18 9.50
N THR A 254 2.68 9.66 8.26
CA THR A 254 3.64 10.65 7.77
C THR A 254 2.94 11.78 7.05
N HIS A 255 2.80 12.92 7.72
CA HIS A 255 2.19 14.11 7.11
C HIS A 255 3.25 14.97 6.42
N ALA A 256 3.14 15.10 5.10
CA ALA A 256 3.96 16.06 4.34
C ALA A 256 3.60 17.50 4.70
N ASN A 257 2.31 17.79 4.85
CA ASN A 257 1.78 19.07 5.32
C ASN A 257 1.02 18.84 6.63
N LYS A 258 1.53 19.41 7.72
CA LYS A 258 0.86 19.36 9.03
C LYS A 258 -0.08 20.56 9.10
N HIS A 259 -1.39 20.32 8.94
CA HIS A 259 -2.44 21.33 9.13
C HIS A 259 -2.67 21.53 10.64
N HIS A 260 -3.93 21.55 11.09
CA HIS A 260 -4.24 21.59 12.53
C HIS A 260 -4.07 20.20 13.12
N MET A 261 -2.91 19.91 13.70
CA MET A 261 -2.66 18.62 14.34
C MET A 261 -3.47 18.50 15.63
N VAL A 262 -4.26 17.42 15.72
CA VAL A 262 -5.18 17.18 16.84
C VAL A 262 -4.77 15.97 17.68
N PHE A 263 -4.00 15.05 17.09
CA PHE A 263 -3.47 13.88 17.76
C PHE A 263 -2.18 13.42 17.09
N ARG A 264 -1.23 12.93 17.90
CA ARG A 264 0.02 12.34 17.43
C ARG A 264 0.35 11.07 18.22
N LEU A 265 0.61 10.00 17.49
CA LEU A 265 1.25 8.77 17.96
C LEU A 265 2.30 8.38 16.92
N ASP A 266 3.54 8.78 17.14
CA ASP A 266 4.62 8.57 16.19
C ASP A 266 5.26 7.18 16.31
N ALA A 267 6.25 6.89 15.44
CA ALA A 267 6.95 5.61 15.40
C ALA A 267 7.63 5.25 16.71
N LEU A 268 8.21 6.26 17.38
CA LEU A 268 8.95 6.08 18.62
C LEU A 268 7.97 5.78 19.75
N ASP A 269 6.92 6.59 19.89
CA ASP A 269 5.86 6.39 20.87
C ASP A 269 5.21 5.00 20.71
N ALA A 270 4.90 4.60 19.47
CA ALA A 270 4.28 3.30 19.20
C ALA A 270 5.21 2.14 19.54
N TYR A 271 6.52 2.30 19.33
CA TYR A 271 7.53 1.30 19.69
C TYR A 271 7.76 1.22 21.20
N GLU A 272 7.93 2.35 21.89
CA GLU A 272 8.11 2.41 23.35
C GLU A 272 6.91 1.82 24.09
N ARG A 273 5.71 2.06 23.56
CA ARG A 273 4.46 1.48 24.07
C ARG A 273 4.21 0.03 23.64
N LYS A 274 5.13 -0.57 22.87
CA LYS A 274 5.06 -1.96 22.36
C LYS A 274 3.79 -2.24 21.53
N LEU A 275 3.27 -1.21 20.85
CA LEU A 275 2.10 -1.32 19.98
C LEU A 275 2.45 -1.90 18.61
N VAL A 276 3.71 -1.73 18.20
CA VAL A 276 4.25 -2.23 16.92
C VAL A 276 5.39 -3.22 17.15
N LYS A 277 5.65 -4.07 16.15
CA LYS A 277 6.76 -5.02 16.19
C LYS A 277 8.08 -4.30 15.94
N GLN A 278 9.15 -4.82 16.55
CA GLN A 278 10.50 -4.39 16.24
C GLN A 278 10.87 -4.78 14.80
N ILE A 279 11.63 -3.90 14.14
CA ILE A 279 12.20 -4.16 12.82
C ILE A 279 13.59 -4.79 13.01
N GLU A 280 13.79 -5.95 12.40
CA GLU A 280 15.10 -6.62 12.31
C GLU A 280 15.55 -6.56 10.85
N VAL A 281 16.67 -5.87 10.59
CA VAL A 281 17.20 -5.73 9.23
C VAL A 281 18.33 -6.73 9.02
N ALA A 282 18.06 -7.74 8.20
CA ALA A 282 19.07 -8.65 7.69
C ALA A 282 19.56 -8.17 6.33
N ALA A 283 20.65 -7.41 6.30
CA ALA A 283 21.26 -7.02 5.04
C ALA A 283 21.91 -8.25 4.39
N ALA A 284 21.58 -8.51 3.13
CA ALA A 284 22.34 -9.39 2.25
C ALA A 284 23.43 -8.53 1.58
N THR A 285 24.43 -8.10 2.34
CA THR A 285 25.61 -7.46 1.77
C THR A 285 26.54 -8.54 1.26
N ILE A 286 26.91 -8.44 -0.01
CA ILE A 286 27.98 -9.24 -0.58
C ILE A 286 29.28 -8.57 -0.17
N GLU A 287 29.77 -8.84 1.05
CA GLU A 287 31.07 -8.31 1.49
C GLU A 287 32.24 -8.88 0.66
N ASP A 288 31.98 -9.91 -0.16
CA ASP A 288 33.00 -10.64 -0.94
C ASP A 288 32.88 -10.49 -2.47
N ALA A 289 32.19 -9.46 -3.00
CA ALA A 289 32.04 -9.30 -4.46
C ALA A 289 33.37 -9.04 -5.19
N HIS A 290 34.41 -8.59 -4.46
CA HIS A 290 35.73 -8.33 -5.01
C HIS A 290 36.73 -9.49 -4.85
N ASN A 291 36.34 -10.60 -4.22
CA ASN A 291 37.20 -11.77 -4.01
C ASN A 291 37.16 -12.77 -5.18
N LYS A 292 36.47 -12.42 -6.28
CA LYS A 292 36.55 -13.08 -7.60
C LYS A 292 36.89 -12.06 -8.69
N ALA A 293 37.59 -12.49 -9.73
CA ALA A 293 37.90 -11.65 -10.88
C ALA A 293 36.62 -11.39 -11.70
N PHE A 294 36.20 -10.12 -11.79
CA PHE A 294 35.01 -9.71 -12.53
C PHE A 294 35.39 -9.09 -13.89
N VAL A 295 34.77 -9.54 -14.98
CA VAL A 295 34.96 -8.97 -16.33
C VAL A 295 33.62 -8.94 -17.06
N ARG A 296 33.08 -7.77 -17.41
CA ARG A 296 31.85 -7.65 -18.23
C ARG A 296 32.11 -6.91 -19.53
N LEU A 297 31.64 -7.47 -20.65
CA LEU A 297 31.76 -6.80 -21.95
C LEU A 297 30.67 -5.73 -22.10
N VAL A 298 31.08 -4.46 -22.29
CA VAL A 298 30.16 -3.32 -22.44
C VAL A 298 29.90 -3.01 -23.91
N SER A 299 30.95 -2.98 -24.73
CA SER A 299 30.84 -2.71 -26.17
C SER A 299 32.13 -3.09 -26.89
N VAL A 300 32.03 -3.38 -28.18
CA VAL A 300 33.20 -3.54 -29.07
C VAL A 300 33.25 -2.38 -30.07
N SER A 301 34.44 -2.01 -30.52
CA SER A 301 34.65 -0.89 -31.44
C SER A 301 35.75 -1.19 -32.43
N ASN A 302 35.48 -0.90 -33.71
CA ASN A 302 36.47 -0.86 -34.77
C ASN A 302 36.55 0.56 -35.31
N LYS A 303 37.61 1.30 -34.93
CA LYS A 303 37.87 2.66 -35.44
C LYS A 303 39.16 2.65 -36.23
N ARG A 304 39.06 2.92 -37.54
CA ARG A 304 40.21 3.04 -38.46
C ARG A 304 41.14 1.82 -38.44
N GLY A 305 40.57 0.61 -38.33
CA GLY A 305 41.33 -0.65 -38.33
C GLY A 305 41.91 -1.06 -36.97
N ALA A 306 41.75 -0.24 -35.92
CA ALA A 306 42.05 -0.63 -34.55
C ALA A 306 40.81 -1.25 -33.91
N ILE A 307 40.89 -2.54 -33.59
CA ILE A 307 39.87 -3.29 -32.85
C ILE A 307 40.13 -3.12 -31.35
N SER A 308 39.08 -2.74 -30.62
CA SER A 308 39.13 -2.59 -29.16
C SER A 308 37.79 -2.99 -28.56
N ALA A 309 37.81 -3.42 -27.30
CA ALA A 309 36.63 -3.66 -26.50
C ALA A 309 36.62 -2.72 -25.31
N LYS A 310 35.43 -2.41 -24.80
CA LYS A 310 35.24 -1.70 -23.54
C LYS A 310 34.71 -2.73 -22.54
N VAL A 311 35.49 -2.99 -21.50
CA VAL A 311 35.15 -3.96 -20.46
C VAL A 311 35.04 -3.27 -19.11
N GLU A 312 34.12 -3.74 -18.29
CA GLU A 312 33.97 -3.29 -16.92
C GLU A 312 34.74 -4.23 -15.98
N LEU A 313 35.62 -3.66 -15.17
CA LEU A 313 36.57 -4.36 -14.30
C LEU A 313 36.60 -3.74 -12.91
N ASP A 314 36.98 -4.51 -11.90
CA ASP A 314 37.24 -4.00 -10.56
C ASP A 314 38.70 -3.53 -10.45
N VAL A 315 38.93 -2.22 -10.37
CA VAL A 315 40.27 -1.60 -10.42
C VAL A 315 40.69 -1.11 -9.04
N LYS A 316 41.96 -1.31 -8.67
CA LYS A 316 42.53 -0.75 -7.45
C LYS A 316 42.81 0.74 -7.61
N THR A 317 42.11 1.57 -6.84
CA THR A 317 42.31 3.03 -6.77
C THR A 317 42.91 3.44 -5.43
N ALA A 318 43.31 4.72 -5.31
CA ALA A 318 43.87 5.27 -4.06
C ALA A 318 42.89 5.22 -2.87
N THR A 319 41.57 5.14 -3.12
CA THR A 319 40.51 5.12 -2.10
C THR A 319 39.85 3.74 -1.92
N GLY A 320 40.39 2.70 -2.55
CA GLY A 320 39.86 1.33 -2.50
C GLY A 320 39.64 0.72 -3.88
N VAL A 321 38.97 -0.43 -3.94
CA VAL A 321 38.59 -1.09 -5.20
C VAL A 321 37.31 -0.44 -5.74
N LYS A 322 37.30 -0.05 -7.01
CA LYS A 322 36.12 0.52 -7.69
C LYS A 322 35.94 -0.10 -9.07
N ARG A 323 34.69 -0.37 -9.42
CA ARG A 323 34.30 -0.85 -10.75
C ARG A 323 34.42 0.30 -11.77
N GLN A 324 35.15 0.07 -12.85
CA GLN A 324 35.41 1.06 -13.89
C GLN A 324 35.35 0.41 -15.28
N GLU A 325 34.86 1.16 -16.26
CA GLU A 325 34.90 0.74 -17.65
C GLU A 325 36.20 1.19 -18.29
N LEU A 326 37.00 0.24 -18.77
CA LEU A 326 38.29 0.49 -19.39
C LEU A 326 38.33 -0.06 -20.83
N PRO A 327 38.99 0.65 -21.76
CA PRO A 327 39.27 0.10 -23.07
C PRO A 327 40.37 -0.96 -22.96
N VAL A 328 40.18 -2.08 -23.65
CA VAL A 328 41.14 -3.18 -23.77
C VAL A 328 41.29 -3.60 -25.24
N SER A 329 42.44 -4.13 -25.57
CA SER A 329 42.81 -4.64 -26.89
C SER A 329 43.25 -6.11 -26.79
N ASP A 330 43.33 -6.79 -27.94
CA ASP A 330 43.86 -8.16 -28.00
C ASP A 330 45.26 -8.23 -27.38
N GLY A 331 45.47 -9.21 -26.51
CA GLY A 331 46.72 -9.44 -25.79
C GLY A 331 46.88 -8.68 -24.46
N ASP A 332 45.95 -7.80 -24.08
CA ASP A 332 46.06 -7.02 -22.84
C ASP A 332 45.99 -7.91 -21.58
N ASP A 333 46.87 -7.61 -20.62
CA ASP A 333 46.94 -8.26 -19.30
C ASP A 333 46.07 -7.50 -18.29
N LEU A 334 45.02 -8.14 -17.80
CA LEU A 334 44.06 -7.50 -16.91
C LEU A 334 44.63 -7.24 -15.51
N GLN A 335 45.69 -7.93 -15.08
CA GLN A 335 46.39 -7.64 -13.83
C GLN A 335 47.05 -6.27 -13.88
N GLN A 336 47.69 -5.94 -15.00
CA GLN A 336 48.37 -4.66 -15.20
C GLN A 336 47.36 -3.52 -15.30
N THR A 337 46.27 -3.75 -16.04
CA THR A 337 45.18 -2.80 -16.22
C THR A 337 44.46 -2.48 -14.92
N THR A 338 44.18 -3.47 -14.08
CA THR A 338 43.42 -3.29 -12.83
C THR A 338 44.29 -3.02 -11.60
N LYS A 339 45.59 -3.31 -11.66
CA LYS A 339 46.55 -3.31 -10.54
C LYS A 339 46.10 -4.21 -9.38
N ARG A 340 45.40 -5.31 -9.67
CA ARG A 340 44.93 -6.28 -8.68
C ARG A 340 45.45 -7.67 -9.00
N ALA A 341 46.06 -8.32 -8.00
CA ALA A 341 46.60 -9.66 -8.13
C ALA A 341 45.57 -10.75 -8.46
N ILE A 342 44.28 -10.48 -8.25
CA ILE A 342 43.19 -11.42 -8.56
C ILE A 342 43.00 -11.66 -10.07
N TYR A 343 43.48 -10.75 -10.91
CA TYR A 343 43.49 -10.89 -12.37
C TYR A 343 44.83 -11.46 -12.87
N ALA A 344 45.65 -12.07 -12.01
CA ALA A 344 46.88 -12.72 -12.44
C ALA A 344 46.58 -13.74 -13.55
N ASP A 345 47.34 -13.67 -14.64
CA ASP A 345 47.21 -14.51 -15.83
C ASP A 345 45.86 -14.39 -16.58
N PHE A 346 45.07 -13.35 -16.31
CA PHE A 346 43.92 -13.00 -17.13
C PHE A 346 44.36 -12.18 -18.35
N ARG A 347 44.01 -12.65 -19.54
CA ARG A 347 44.34 -12.00 -20.81
C ARG A 347 43.14 -11.85 -21.71
N VAL A 348 43.09 -10.72 -22.39
CA VAL A 348 42.14 -10.50 -23.49
C VAL A 348 42.66 -11.22 -24.73
N GLY A 349 41.83 -12.08 -25.31
CA GLY A 349 42.07 -12.76 -26.58
C GLY A 349 41.29 -12.10 -27.71
N GLU A 350 40.81 -12.92 -28.65
CA GLU A 350 40.15 -12.45 -29.86
C GLU A 350 38.93 -11.54 -29.57
N ILE A 351 38.88 -10.40 -30.27
CA ILE A 351 37.78 -9.45 -30.21
C ILE A 351 37.08 -9.43 -31.56
N ASN A 352 35.83 -9.89 -31.60
CA ASN A 352 35.01 -9.84 -32.82
C ASN A 352 34.09 -8.61 -32.82
N THR A 353 34.12 -7.85 -33.92
CA THR A 353 33.30 -6.64 -34.12
C THR A 353 32.23 -6.82 -35.21
N ALA A 354 32.01 -8.04 -35.70
CA ALA A 354 30.98 -8.34 -36.68
C ALA A 354 29.59 -8.12 -36.07
N LYS A 355 28.74 -7.39 -36.80
CA LYS A 355 27.41 -6.99 -36.32
C LYS A 355 26.53 -8.23 -36.07
N GLY A 356 26.14 -8.47 -34.82
CA GLY A 356 25.35 -9.63 -34.41
C GLY A 356 26.17 -10.83 -33.91
N GLU A 357 27.50 -10.75 -33.98
CA GLU A 357 28.45 -11.76 -33.48
C GLU A 357 29.54 -11.10 -32.61
N GLU A 358 29.20 -9.98 -31.95
CA GLU A 358 30.14 -9.24 -31.11
C GLU A 358 30.52 -10.03 -29.85
N PHE A 359 31.81 -10.38 -29.71
CA PHE A 359 32.33 -11.05 -28.52
C PHE A 359 33.75 -10.61 -28.17
N VAL A 360 34.14 -10.91 -26.94
CA VAL A 360 35.53 -10.87 -26.46
C VAL A 360 35.88 -12.21 -25.84
N GLU A 361 36.99 -12.79 -26.29
CA GLU A 361 37.61 -13.95 -25.65
C GLU A 361 38.37 -13.49 -24.39
N LEU A 362 38.12 -14.16 -23.28
CA LEU A 362 38.83 -13.97 -22.02
C LEU A 362 39.54 -15.28 -21.65
N ARG A 363 40.87 -15.23 -21.58
CA ARG A 363 41.71 -16.35 -21.13
C ARG A 363 42.08 -16.16 -19.67
N TYR A 364 41.97 -17.21 -18.86
CA TYR A 364 42.26 -17.17 -17.42
C TYR A 364 42.89 -18.49 -16.95
N PRO A 365 43.48 -18.55 -15.74
CA PRO A 365 43.98 -19.78 -15.15
C PRO A 365 42.88 -20.86 -15.04
N GLY A 366 42.87 -21.79 -16.00
CA GLY A 366 41.92 -22.90 -16.04
C GLY A 366 40.98 -22.93 -17.24
N GLY A 367 41.07 -21.97 -18.18
CA GLY A 367 40.32 -22.05 -19.44
C GLY A 367 40.18 -20.73 -20.20
N GLU A 368 39.28 -20.75 -21.18
CA GLU A 368 38.88 -19.59 -21.98
C GLU A 368 37.35 -19.47 -22.00
N VAL A 369 36.84 -18.26 -22.09
CA VAL A 369 35.41 -17.97 -22.21
C VAL A 369 35.17 -16.85 -23.22
N PHE A 370 34.11 -16.98 -24.02
CA PHE A 370 33.67 -15.94 -24.94
C PHE A 370 32.53 -15.14 -24.29
N LEU A 371 32.75 -13.85 -24.08
CA LEU A 371 31.76 -12.93 -23.52
C LEU A 371 31.07 -12.18 -24.65
N ALA A 372 29.76 -12.36 -24.80
CA ALA A 372 28.93 -11.50 -25.65
C ALA A 372 28.68 -10.14 -24.98
N VAL A 373 28.25 -9.14 -25.74
CA VAL A 373 27.91 -7.81 -25.19
C VAL A 373 26.86 -7.94 -24.08
N GLY A 374 27.18 -7.44 -22.88
CA GLY A 374 26.35 -7.55 -21.69
C GLY A 374 26.62 -8.76 -20.80
N GLN A 375 27.35 -9.78 -21.27
CA GLN A 375 27.75 -10.93 -20.45
C GLN A 375 28.96 -10.62 -19.57
N ALA A 376 29.01 -11.29 -18.42
CA ALA A 376 30.05 -11.11 -17.43
C ALA A 376 30.65 -12.44 -16.96
N TYR A 377 31.96 -12.45 -16.80
CA TYR A 377 32.73 -13.50 -16.13
C TYR A 377 32.97 -13.10 -14.66
N GLY A 378 32.80 -14.07 -13.75
CA GLY A 378 33.01 -13.87 -12.31
C GLY A 378 32.01 -12.93 -11.64
N ASP A 379 30.91 -12.61 -12.33
CA ASP A 379 29.77 -11.92 -11.72
C ASP A 379 29.14 -12.79 -10.65
N VAL A 380 28.60 -12.16 -9.60
CA VAL A 380 27.78 -12.88 -8.64
C VAL A 380 26.47 -13.14 -9.35
N ASP A 381 26.20 -14.41 -9.67
CA ASP A 381 24.93 -14.81 -10.26
C ASP A 381 23.79 -14.18 -9.45
N ALA A 382 22.99 -13.32 -10.11
CA ALA A 382 21.86 -12.66 -9.47
C ALA A 382 20.93 -13.68 -8.81
N LEU A 383 20.82 -14.89 -9.38
CA LEU A 383 20.08 -15.99 -8.79
C LEU A 383 20.73 -16.54 -7.51
N ALA A 384 22.06 -16.46 -7.34
CA ALA A 384 22.74 -16.89 -6.13
C ALA A 384 22.41 -15.98 -4.93
N VAL A 385 22.36 -14.66 -5.15
CA VAL A 385 21.95 -13.69 -4.11
C VAL A 385 20.49 -13.92 -3.74
N GLN A 386 19.61 -14.02 -4.75
CA GLN A 386 18.19 -14.28 -4.53
C GLN A 386 17.94 -15.62 -3.83
N ARG A 387 18.69 -16.67 -4.20
CA ARG A 387 18.64 -17.97 -3.53
C ARG A 387 19.02 -17.87 -2.06
N GLU A 388 20.05 -17.10 -1.71
CA GLU A 388 20.45 -16.91 -0.31
C GLU A 388 19.40 -16.08 0.46
N MET A 389 18.81 -15.05 -0.15
CA MET A 389 17.70 -14.30 0.45
C MET A 389 16.48 -15.19 0.74
N ILE A 390 16.10 -16.05 -0.23
CA ILE A 390 15.02 -17.02 -0.07
C ILE A 390 15.35 -18.03 1.03
N ARG A 391 16.55 -18.61 1.01
CA ARG A 391 17.02 -19.56 2.03
C ARG A 391 16.97 -18.94 3.43
N ARG A 392 17.50 -17.74 3.59
CA ARG A 392 17.52 -17.05 4.88
C ARG A 392 16.10 -16.76 5.37
N THR A 393 15.22 -16.29 4.47
CA THR A 393 13.81 -16.03 4.82
C THR A 393 13.07 -17.30 5.26
N ILE A 394 13.31 -18.43 4.58
CA ILE A 394 12.74 -19.74 4.98
C ILE A 394 13.24 -20.12 6.37
N ARG A 395 14.54 -19.97 6.64
CA ARG A 395 15.13 -20.30 7.93
C ARG A 395 14.52 -19.47 9.06
N GLU A 396 14.48 -18.15 8.91
CA GLU A 396 13.89 -17.22 9.88
C GLU A 396 12.40 -17.53 10.11
N HIS A 397 11.67 -17.85 9.04
CA HIS A 397 10.27 -18.26 9.14
C HIS A 397 10.11 -19.51 10.00
N LEU A 398 10.89 -20.57 9.75
CA LEU A 398 10.81 -21.83 10.50
C LEU A 398 11.25 -21.67 11.96
N GLU A 399 12.27 -20.84 12.23
CA GLU A 399 12.69 -20.50 13.59
C GLU A 399 11.55 -19.79 14.35
N LYS A 400 10.91 -18.80 13.73
CA LYS A 400 9.74 -18.11 14.31
C LYS A 400 8.54 -19.04 14.46
N GLU A 401 8.27 -19.90 13.49
CA GLU A 401 7.16 -20.86 13.52
C GLU A 401 7.33 -21.86 14.66
N LYS A 402 8.54 -22.37 14.89
CA LYS A 402 8.85 -23.27 16.02
C LYS A 402 8.49 -22.67 17.37
N VAL A 403 8.70 -21.37 17.55
CA VAL A 403 8.42 -20.66 18.81
C VAL A 403 6.95 -20.22 18.92
N LEU A 404 6.33 -19.83 17.81
CA LEU A 404 5.03 -19.17 17.79
C LEU A 404 3.85 -20.12 17.54
N ARG A 405 4.05 -21.20 16.78
CA ARG A 405 3.00 -22.20 16.50
C ARG A 405 2.43 -22.84 17.77
N PRO A 406 3.23 -23.22 18.80
CA PRO A 406 2.69 -23.73 20.07
C PRO A 406 1.85 -22.70 20.84
N LYS A 407 2.01 -21.40 20.55
CA LYS A 407 1.22 -20.31 21.14
C LYS A 407 -0.04 -19.99 20.33
N GLY A 408 -0.38 -20.80 19.32
CA GLY A 408 -1.51 -20.56 18.43
C GLY A 408 -1.31 -19.39 17.47
N ILE A 409 -0.05 -18.99 17.21
CA ILE A 409 0.27 -17.89 16.30
C ILE A 409 0.85 -18.44 14.99
N LYS A 410 0.16 -18.18 13.88
CA LYS A 410 0.61 -18.54 12.53
C LYS A 410 1.60 -17.49 12.01
N VAL A 411 2.74 -17.95 11.50
CA VAL A 411 3.76 -17.10 10.88
C VAL A 411 3.50 -17.00 9.39
N LEU A 412 3.61 -15.80 8.82
CA LEU A 412 3.51 -15.54 7.39
C LEU A 412 4.76 -14.79 6.92
N SER A 413 5.24 -15.12 5.73
CA SER A 413 6.35 -14.42 5.06
C SER A 413 5.89 -13.88 3.71
N LEU A 414 6.30 -12.66 3.38
CA LEU A 414 5.99 -11.98 2.13
C LEU A 414 7.29 -11.71 1.36
N PHE A 415 7.33 -12.15 0.10
CA PHE A 415 8.37 -11.85 -0.87
C PHE A 415 7.84 -10.84 -1.87
N PHE A 416 8.58 -9.75 -2.07
CA PHE A 416 8.39 -8.83 -3.18
C PHE A 416 9.32 -9.25 -4.32
N ILE A 417 8.76 -9.48 -5.51
CA ILE A 417 9.49 -9.94 -6.68
C ILE A 417 9.50 -8.87 -7.77
N ASP A 418 10.57 -8.87 -8.57
CA ASP A 418 10.82 -7.92 -9.65
C ASP A 418 9.96 -8.16 -10.90
N ALA A 419 9.53 -9.40 -11.15
CA ALA A 419 8.67 -9.75 -12.26
C ALA A 419 7.86 -11.02 -11.97
N VAL A 420 6.61 -11.08 -12.46
CA VAL A 420 5.74 -12.26 -12.30
C VAL A 420 6.38 -13.52 -12.89
N GLU A 421 7.10 -13.40 -14.01
CA GLU A 421 7.77 -14.51 -14.71
C GLU A 421 8.84 -15.21 -13.88
N ARG A 422 9.44 -14.50 -12.90
CA ARG A 422 10.41 -15.11 -11.97
C ARG A 422 9.75 -16.14 -11.06
N TYR A 423 8.45 -16.04 -10.84
CA TYR A 423 7.70 -16.98 -10.01
C TYR A 423 6.81 -17.93 -10.82
N ARG A 424 6.14 -17.45 -11.87
CA ARG A 424 5.23 -18.25 -12.72
C ARG A 424 5.35 -17.86 -14.19
N GLN A 425 5.58 -18.86 -15.03
CA GLN A 425 5.71 -18.77 -16.48
C GLN A 425 4.58 -19.57 -17.16
N TYR A 426 4.51 -19.53 -18.48
CA TYR A 426 3.59 -20.34 -19.27
C TYR A 426 4.35 -21.13 -20.32
N ASP A 427 3.98 -22.40 -20.52
CA ASP A 427 4.49 -23.19 -21.64
C ASP A 427 3.80 -22.79 -22.96
N LYS A 428 4.23 -23.42 -24.06
CA LYS A 428 3.69 -23.16 -25.41
C LYS A 428 2.20 -23.49 -25.55
N ASP A 429 1.67 -24.33 -24.65
CA ASP A 429 0.28 -24.76 -24.62
C ASP A 429 -0.57 -23.91 -23.64
N GLY A 430 0.05 -22.92 -22.99
CA GLY A 430 -0.61 -22.01 -22.06
C GLY A 430 -0.79 -22.57 -20.65
N ASN A 431 -0.12 -23.66 -20.28
CA ASN A 431 -0.15 -24.19 -18.91
C ASN A 431 0.84 -23.43 -18.02
N PRO A 432 0.48 -23.16 -16.75
CA PRO A 432 1.37 -22.48 -15.82
C PRO A 432 2.56 -23.38 -15.43
N VAL A 433 3.77 -22.86 -15.59
CA VAL A 433 5.04 -23.49 -15.20
C VAL A 433 5.71 -22.66 -14.10
N LYS A 434 6.48 -23.30 -13.21
CA LYS A 434 7.19 -22.64 -12.12
C LYS A 434 8.39 -21.84 -12.63
N GLY A 435 8.43 -20.55 -12.32
CA GLY A 435 9.60 -19.69 -12.55
C GLY A 435 10.78 -20.06 -11.63
N ASP A 436 11.90 -19.35 -11.79
CA ASP A 436 13.14 -19.62 -11.05
C ASP A 436 12.95 -19.53 -9.53
N TYR A 437 12.27 -18.49 -9.03
CA TYR A 437 12.07 -18.28 -7.59
C TYR A 437 11.18 -19.34 -6.94
N ALA A 438 10.14 -19.79 -7.64
CA ALA A 438 9.28 -20.87 -7.14
C ALA A 438 10.07 -22.19 -7.02
N ARG A 439 10.88 -22.52 -8.04
CA ARG A 439 11.75 -23.71 -8.01
C ARG A 439 12.79 -23.63 -6.89
N ILE A 440 13.50 -22.50 -6.80
CA ILE A 440 14.50 -22.26 -5.75
C ILE A 440 13.86 -22.35 -4.36
N PHE A 441 12.68 -21.75 -4.17
CA PHE A 441 11.96 -21.80 -2.90
C PHE A 441 11.68 -23.23 -2.48
N GLU A 442 11.12 -24.06 -3.36
CA GLU A 442 10.79 -25.43 -3.02
C GLU A 442 12.03 -26.29 -2.72
N GLU A 443 13.12 -26.08 -3.45
CA GLU A 443 14.40 -26.74 -3.17
C GLU A 443 14.92 -26.38 -1.77
N GLU A 444 15.02 -25.09 -1.46
CA GLU A 444 15.54 -24.61 -0.19
C GLU A 444 14.60 -24.94 0.98
N TYR A 445 13.29 -24.94 0.77
CA TYR A 445 12.30 -25.34 1.77
C TYR A 445 12.43 -26.82 2.12
N ARG A 446 12.51 -27.70 1.12
CA ARG A 446 12.73 -29.15 1.34
C ARG A 446 14.07 -29.40 2.02
N ARG A 447 15.11 -28.64 1.67
CA ARG A 447 16.42 -28.71 2.33
C ARG A 447 16.31 -28.31 3.81
N ALA A 448 15.66 -27.19 4.11
CA ALA A 448 15.48 -26.71 5.47
C ALA A 448 14.66 -27.70 6.31
N ALA A 449 13.58 -28.26 5.75
CA ALA A 449 12.71 -29.21 6.46
C ALA A 449 13.42 -30.51 6.89
N LYS A 450 14.50 -30.90 6.19
CA LYS A 450 15.33 -32.07 6.56
C LYS A 450 16.29 -31.80 7.72
N LEU A 451 16.54 -30.54 8.07
CA LEU A 451 17.47 -30.20 9.15
C LEU A 451 16.92 -30.68 10.50
N PRO A 452 17.73 -31.33 11.36
CA PRO A 452 17.28 -31.85 12.66
C PRO A 452 16.59 -30.80 13.53
N ALA A 453 16.99 -29.54 13.41
CA ALA A 453 16.44 -28.42 14.17
C ALA A 453 14.93 -28.17 13.94
N TYR A 454 14.40 -28.53 12.75
CA TYR A 454 13.03 -28.24 12.33
C TYR A 454 12.15 -29.48 12.17
N GLN A 455 12.68 -30.69 12.33
CA GLN A 455 11.91 -31.94 12.13
C GLN A 455 10.63 -32.00 12.97
N SER A 456 10.63 -31.39 14.17
CA SER A 456 9.44 -31.30 15.03
C SER A 456 8.25 -30.57 14.37
N LEU A 457 8.49 -29.73 13.36
CA LEU A 457 7.44 -29.02 12.61
C LEU A 457 6.79 -29.89 11.53
N PHE A 458 7.43 -30.98 11.13
CA PHE A 458 7.13 -31.75 9.91
C PHE A 458 6.78 -33.22 10.16
N VAL A 459 6.62 -33.64 11.42
CA VAL A 459 6.46 -35.06 11.83
C VAL A 459 5.27 -35.76 11.14
N GLU A 460 4.22 -35.03 10.77
CA GLU A 460 2.97 -35.59 10.21
C GLU A 460 2.69 -35.13 8.76
N ILE A 461 3.70 -34.57 8.07
CA ILE A 461 3.50 -33.87 6.79
C ILE A 461 4.32 -34.54 5.69
N ASP A 462 3.68 -34.84 4.55
CA ASP A 462 4.40 -35.19 3.32
C ASP A 462 5.17 -33.97 2.80
N LEU A 463 6.50 -34.01 2.95
CA LEU A 463 7.42 -32.94 2.58
C LEU A 463 7.40 -32.61 1.08
N ALA A 464 7.03 -33.55 0.21
CA ALA A 464 6.99 -33.33 -1.24
C ALA A 464 5.81 -32.43 -1.62
N SER A 465 4.59 -32.78 -1.19
CA SER A 465 3.38 -31.98 -1.40
C SER A 465 3.34 -30.71 -0.54
N ALA A 466 3.99 -30.72 0.62
CA ALA A 466 4.01 -29.57 1.51
C ALA A 466 4.77 -28.38 0.94
N ALA A 467 5.87 -28.62 0.22
CA ALA A 467 6.64 -27.53 -0.38
C ALA A 467 5.77 -26.70 -1.33
N GLU A 468 4.97 -27.32 -2.19
CA GLU A 468 4.11 -26.61 -3.14
C GLU A 468 2.90 -25.94 -2.47
N ALA A 469 2.36 -26.56 -1.42
CA ALA A 469 1.16 -26.08 -0.74
C ALA A 469 1.42 -24.88 0.21
N VAL A 470 2.66 -24.68 0.65
CA VAL A 470 2.99 -23.62 1.63
C VAL A 470 3.26 -22.26 1.00
N HIS A 471 3.41 -22.16 -0.33
CA HIS A 471 3.61 -20.89 -1.01
C HIS A 471 2.63 -20.67 -2.16
N ASN A 472 2.29 -19.40 -2.41
CA ASN A 472 1.54 -19.01 -3.60
C ASN A 472 1.90 -17.59 -4.03
N GLY A 473 1.69 -17.32 -5.32
CA GLY A 473 1.85 -15.99 -5.91
C GLY A 473 0.50 -15.31 -6.08
N TYR A 474 0.41 -14.05 -5.70
CA TYR A 474 -0.75 -13.20 -5.91
C TYR A 474 -0.36 -12.08 -6.87
N PHE A 475 -0.78 -12.22 -8.12
CA PHE A 475 -0.49 -11.26 -9.18
C PHE A 475 -1.80 -10.78 -9.84
N SER A 476 -1.71 -9.70 -10.59
CA SER A 476 -2.81 -9.24 -11.45
C SER A 476 -3.14 -10.29 -12.51
N ILE A 477 -4.41 -10.66 -12.66
CA ILE A 477 -4.91 -11.51 -13.77
C ILE A 477 -5.56 -10.60 -14.79
N ASP A 478 -5.16 -10.68 -16.06
CA ASP A 478 -5.78 -9.97 -17.17
C ASP A 478 -7.20 -10.49 -17.47
N LYS A 479 -7.92 -9.86 -18.42
CA LYS A 479 -9.29 -10.29 -18.79
C LYS A 479 -9.33 -11.58 -19.61
N LYS A 480 -8.18 -12.05 -20.10
CA LYS A 480 -8.00 -13.26 -20.91
C LYS A 480 -7.47 -14.45 -20.10
N GLY A 481 -7.23 -14.28 -18.80
CA GLY A 481 -6.73 -15.31 -17.89
C GLY A 481 -5.20 -15.39 -17.78
N GLY A 482 -4.46 -14.50 -18.45
CA GLY A 482 -3.01 -14.36 -18.33
C GLY A 482 -2.63 -13.50 -17.12
N TRP A 483 -1.66 -13.92 -16.31
CA TRP A 483 -1.12 -13.05 -15.25
C TRP A 483 -0.29 -11.93 -15.88
N SER A 484 -0.46 -10.69 -15.42
CA SER A 484 0.24 -9.49 -15.92
C SER A 484 0.78 -8.66 -14.77
N ASP A 485 1.75 -7.78 -15.05
CA ASP A 485 2.27 -6.83 -14.07
C ASP A 485 1.19 -5.90 -13.52
N THR A 486 1.31 -5.57 -12.24
CA THR A 486 0.39 -4.76 -11.41
C THR A 486 0.46 -3.26 -11.67
N ALA A 487 0.98 -2.82 -12.84
CA ALA A 487 1.12 -1.40 -13.12
C ALA A 487 -0.25 -0.69 -13.25
N GLU A 488 -0.59 0.16 -12.27
CA GLU A 488 -1.85 0.96 -12.23
C GLU A 488 -1.87 2.14 -13.22
N THR A 489 -1.07 2.09 -14.29
CA THR A 489 -0.87 3.22 -15.23
C THR A 489 -2.11 3.47 -16.10
N ASN A 490 -2.85 2.40 -16.45
CA ASN A 490 -3.96 2.45 -17.40
C ASN A 490 -5.24 1.81 -16.82
N ALA A 491 -6.41 2.10 -17.40
CA ALA A 491 -7.71 1.58 -16.92
C ALA A 491 -7.76 0.04 -16.82
N GLY A 492 -7.22 -0.68 -17.80
CA GLY A 492 -7.11 -2.15 -17.75
C GLY A 492 -6.19 -2.68 -16.65
N GLY A 493 -5.11 -1.95 -16.32
CA GLY A 493 -4.21 -2.30 -15.21
C GLY A 493 -4.89 -2.16 -13.85
N ARG A 494 -5.74 -1.14 -13.68
CA ARG A 494 -6.54 -0.93 -12.46
C ARG A 494 -7.59 -2.02 -12.25
N ASP A 495 -8.31 -2.41 -13.30
CA ASP A 495 -9.28 -3.53 -13.23
C ASP A 495 -8.58 -4.85 -12.84
N ASN A 496 -7.37 -5.10 -13.34
CA ASN A 496 -6.60 -6.30 -13.01
C ASN A 496 -6.10 -6.26 -11.56
N ALA A 497 -5.59 -5.11 -11.12
CA ALA A 497 -5.16 -4.88 -9.75
C ALA A 497 -6.34 -5.05 -8.77
N GLU A 498 -7.50 -4.47 -9.06
CA GLU A 498 -8.73 -4.63 -8.26
C GLU A 498 -9.11 -6.10 -8.08
N ARG A 499 -9.00 -6.91 -9.14
CA ARG A 499 -9.27 -8.35 -9.08
C ARG A 499 -8.25 -9.11 -8.22
N ALA A 500 -6.96 -8.82 -8.36
CA ALA A 500 -5.92 -9.46 -7.56
C ALA A 500 -6.04 -9.12 -6.07
N TYR A 501 -6.27 -7.85 -5.74
CA TYR A 501 -6.43 -7.42 -4.35
C TYR A 501 -7.71 -7.97 -3.72
N ASN A 502 -8.81 -8.03 -4.48
CA ASN A 502 -10.03 -8.68 -4.02
C ASN A 502 -9.80 -10.15 -3.65
N LEU A 503 -8.95 -10.86 -4.38
CA LEU A 503 -8.60 -12.25 -4.04
C LEU A 503 -7.87 -12.33 -2.69
N ILE A 504 -6.86 -11.49 -2.44
CA ILE A 504 -6.11 -11.46 -1.17
C ILE A 504 -7.02 -11.05 -0.01
N MET A 505 -7.80 -9.98 -0.18
CA MET A 505 -8.64 -9.42 0.88
C MET A 505 -9.83 -10.31 1.22
N LYS A 506 -10.38 -11.04 0.26
CA LYS A 506 -11.48 -11.98 0.47
C LYS A 506 -11.02 -13.25 1.20
N GLU A 507 -9.76 -13.64 1.04
CA GLU A 507 -9.21 -14.86 1.64
C GLU A 507 -8.34 -14.61 2.88
N LYS A 508 -8.31 -13.38 3.39
CA LYS A 508 -7.50 -13.00 4.55
C LYS A 508 -7.77 -13.89 5.77
N GLU A 509 -9.03 -14.18 6.08
CA GLU A 509 -9.41 -15.03 7.21
C GLU A 509 -8.99 -16.50 6.99
N LYS A 510 -8.97 -16.97 5.73
CA LYS A 510 -8.46 -18.32 5.39
C LYS A 510 -6.94 -18.37 5.54
N LEU A 511 -6.24 -17.34 5.08
CA LEU A 511 -4.78 -17.25 5.16
C LEU A 511 -4.28 -17.29 6.61
N LEU A 512 -5.03 -16.71 7.55
CA LEU A 512 -4.70 -16.73 8.98
C LEU A 512 -5.03 -18.07 9.66
N ALA A 513 -5.88 -18.90 9.05
CA ALA A 513 -6.30 -20.17 9.59
C ALA A 513 -5.19 -21.23 9.50
N PHE A 514 -5.05 -22.09 10.51
CA PHE A 514 -4.03 -23.14 10.56
C PHE A 514 -4.31 -24.29 9.59
N GLU A 515 -5.57 -24.46 9.21
CA GLU A 515 -6.04 -25.43 8.22
C GLU A 515 -5.52 -25.11 6.82
N THR A 516 -5.21 -23.84 6.56
CA THR A 516 -4.62 -23.43 5.28
C THR A 516 -3.10 -23.56 5.36
N PRO A 517 -2.46 -24.41 4.55
CA PRO A 517 -1.00 -24.63 4.61
C PRO A 517 -0.20 -23.41 4.13
N LEU A 518 -0.81 -22.54 3.32
CA LEU A 518 -0.20 -21.34 2.77
C LEU A 518 0.36 -20.43 3.87
N LYS A 519 1.65 -20.13 3.78
CA LYS A 519 2.39 -19.27 4.72
C LYS A 519 3.49 -18.41 4.09
N PHE A 520 3.86 -18.67 2.83
CA PHE A 520 4.74 -17.82 2.05
C PHE A 520 3.99 -17.20 0.87
N ILE A 521 4.04 -15.89 0.75
CA ILE A 521 3.30 -15.12 -0.24
C ILE A 521 4.32 -14.45 -1.17
N PHE A 522 4.14 -14.58 -2.48
CA PHE A 522 4.91 -13.84 -3.48
C PHE A 522 4.00 -12.77 -4.11
N SER A 523 4.48 -11.52 -4.11
CA SER A 523 3.75 -10.37 -4.63
C SER A 523 4.63 -9.56 -5.57
N HIS A 524 4.02 -9.01 -6.61
CA HIS A 524 4.65 -8.09 -7.57
C HIS A 524 4.11 -6.66 -7.39
#